data_AF-A0A523R5R1-F1
#
_entry.id   AF-A0A523R5R1-F1
#
_cell.length_a   1.000
_cell.length_b   1.000
_cell.length_c   1.000
_cell.angle_alpha   90.00
_cell.angle_beta   90.00
_cell.angle_gamma   90.00
#
_symmetry.space_group_name_H-M   'P 1'
#
loop_
_entity.id
_entity.type
_entity.pdbx_description
1 polymer ?
#
loop_
_entity_poly.entity_id
_entity_poly.type
_entity_poly.pdbx_seq_one_letter_code
_entity_poly.pdbx_strand_id
1 'polypeptide(L)'
;MAKSQELTNFEQVVEKIIFKDEELEELKIAIRNFTEGKTSEKELKHLLLQCRGRMVEEITDFGFFFAEKRTENLIQTIRNKKQFSPSTKIESQLREEIIEKNELLETVAERVNQLVSKFNNEDSRKDQKQISSDEIKEEIEQSLYQIGAKEWIEMCYYDDYKFFVKLYPKLEALYKERFGESEKISNNTKDRKEIMANKMLKLGFPKEIETLVVQYISIRNNFQHSMNDISPSHLELTHEAFVKLFVYLILNSLEPKFLLNNRESLYSYLTDFFSNRLTSNPVFRKKILGRLKTVFYS
;
A
#
# COMPACT_ATOMS: atom_id res chain seq x y z
N MET A 1 -0.22 -41.68 -10.35
CA MET A 1 -0.69 -40.28 -10.25
C MET A 1 0.08 -39.48 -11.28
N ALA A 2 -0.58 -38.94 -12.31
CA ALA A 2 0.10 -38.12 -13.32
C ALA A 2 0.37 -36.74 -12.71
N LYS A 3 1.65 -36.36 -12.51
CA LYS A 3 2.01 -34.95 -12.32
C LYS A 3 1.47 -34.19 -13.54
N SER A 4 0.84 -33.01 -13.34
CA SER A 4 0.38 -32.23 -14.48
C SER A 4 1.58 -31.86 -15.36
N GLN A 5 1.44 -31.97 -16.67
CA GLN A 5 2.51 -31.67 -17.63
C GLN A 5 3.13 -30.27 -17.41
N GLU A 6 2.33 -29.32 -16.91
CA GLU A 6 2.77 -27.98 -16.53
C GLU A 6 3.78 -27.97 -15.39
N LEU A 7 3.60 -28.84 -14.39
CA LEU A 7 4.48 -28.94 -13.23
C LEU A 7 5.84 -29.54 -13.63
N THR A 8 5.82 -30.53 -14.52
CA THR A 8 7.04 -31.11 -15.13
C THR A 8 7.77 -30.09 -16.00
N ASN A 9 7.05 -29.29 -16.79
CA ASN A 9 7.65 -28.24 -17.62
C ASN A 9 8.25 -27.11 -16.77
N PHE A 10 7.62 -26.76 -15.65
CA PHE A 10 8.13 -25.77 -14.70
C PHE A 10 9.42 -26.25 -14.03
N GLU A 11 9.42 -27.49 -13.52
CA GLU A 11 10.59 -28.13 -12.91
C GLU A 11 11.78 -28.12 -13.90
N GLN A 12 11.57 -28.50 -15.17
CA GLN A 12 12.62 -28.52 -16.20
C GLN A 12 13.21 -27.14 -16.54
N VAL A 13 12.40 -26.07 -16.52
CA VAL A 13 12.89 -24.72 -16.82
C VAL A 13 13.69 -24.15 -15.65
N VAL A 14 13.20 -24.33 -14.42
CA VAL A 14 13.94 -23.95 -13.20
C VAL A 14 15.25 -24.71 -13.12
N GLU A 15 15.25 -26.00 -13.44
CA GLU A 15 16.46 -26.82 -13.47
C GLU A 15 17.49 -26.29 -14.49
N LYS A 16 17.07 -25.88 -15.68
CA LYS A 16 17.96 -25.26 -16.68
C LYS A 16 18.54 -23.92 -16.25
N ILE A 17 17.81 -23.14 -15.45
CA ILE A 17 18.29 -21.87 -14.90
C ILE A 17 19.30 -22.12 -13.78
N ILE A 18 19.03 -23.10 -12.90
CA ILE A 18 19.92 -23.44 -11.77
C ILE A 18 21.20 -24.14 -12.23
N PHE A 19 21.11 -25.01 -13.25
CA PHE A 19 22.22 -25.81 -13.76
C PHE A 19 22.65 -25.36 -15.16
N LYS A 20 22.86 -24.06 -15.33
CA LYS A 20 23.32 -23.49 -16.59
C LYS A 20 24.79 -23.87 -16.83
N ASP A 21 25.06 -24.65 -17.87
CA ASP A 21 26.40 -25.19 -18.17
C ASP A 21 27.46 -24.09 -18.31
N GLU A 22 27.08 -22.95 -18.88
CA GLU A 22 27.94 -21.78 -19.06
C GLU A 22 28.41 -21.20 -17.72
N GLU A 23 27.49 -21.06 -16.74
CA GLU A 23 27.84 -20.55 -15.41
C GLU A 23 28.70 -21.54 -14.64
N LEU A 24 28.48 -22.84 -14.84
CA LEU A 24 29.30 -23.88 -14.24
C LEU A 24 30.74 -23.84 -14.78
N GLU A 25 30.93 -23.59 -16.07
CA GLU A 25 32.27 -23.43 -16.66
C GLU A 25 32.96 -22.13 -16.22
N GLU A 26 32.24 -21.00 -16.15
CA GLU A 26 32.76 -19.76 -15.58
C GLU A 26 33.26 -19.98 -14.14
N LEU A 27 32.51 -20.72 -13.34
CA LEU A 27 32.87 -21.01 -11.96
C LEU A 27 34.09 -21.94 -11.86
N LYS A 28 34.19 -22.96 -12.72
CA LYS A 28 35.38 -23.83 -12.79
C LYS A 28 36.63 -23.04 -13.15
N ILE A 29 36.53 -22.10 -14.09
CA ILE A 29 37.63 -21.20 -14.47
C ILE A 29 38.03 -20.31 -13.29
N ALA A 30 37.07 -19.70 -12.60
CA ALA A 30 37.32 -18.84 -11.44
C ALA A 30 37.99 -19.59 -10.29
N ILE A 31 37.55 -20.82 -9.99
CA ILE A 31 38.15 -21.68 -8.97
C ILE A 31 39.58 -22.06 -9.38
N ARG A 32 39.81 -22.45 -10.64
CA ARG A 32 41.14 -22.78 -11.15
C ARG A 32 42.09 -21.59 -11.02
N ASN A 33 41.66 -20.40 -11.45
CA ASN A 33 42.46 -19.18 -11.33
C ASN A 33 42.76 -18.81 -9.88
N PHE A 34 41.82 -19.03 -8.95
CA PHE A 34 42.06 -18.86 -7.52
C PHE A 34 43.09 -19.86 -6.99
N THR A 35 42.98 -21.15 -7.35
CA THR A 35 43.95 -22.18 -6.92
C THR A 35 45.35 -21.98 -7.50
N GLU A 36 45.45 -21.34 -8.67
CA GLU A 36 46.72 -20.96 -9.32
C GLU A 36 47.27 -19.61 -8.84
N GLY A 37 46.61 -18.94 -7.88
CA GLY A 37 47.03 -17.65 -7.34
C GLY A 37 46.84 -16.45 -8.29
N LYS A 38 46.10 -16.64 -9.38
CA LYS A 38 45.80 -15.61 -10.40
C LYS A 38 44.62 -14.71 -10.02
N THR A 39 43.89 -15.04 -8.96
CA THR A 39 42.71 -14.32 -8.50
C THR A 39 42.69 -14.26 -6.98
N SER A 40 42.33 -13.11 -6.42
CA SER A 40 42.22 -12.91 -4.97
C SER A 40 40.92 -13.50 -4.40
N GLU A 41 40.90 -13.74 -3.09
CA GLU A 41 39.69 -14.19 -2.37
C GLU A 41 38.51 -13.23 -2.56
N LYS A 42 38.78 -11.91 -2.63
CA LYS A 42 37.77 -10.88 -2.81
C LYS A 42 37.13 -10.94 -4.19
N GLU A 43 37.94 -11.17 -5.23
CA GLU A 43 37.47 -11.31 -6.61
C GLU A 43 36.68 -12.60 -6.79
N LEU A 44 37.13 -13.72 -6.22
CA LEU A 44 36.37 -14.97 -6.23
C LEU A 44 35.00 -14.82 -5.55
N LYS A 45 34.95 -14.16 -4.39
CA LYS A 45 33.70 -13.86 -3.68
C LYS A 45 32.77 -13.00 -4.52
N HIS A 46 33.30 -12.00 -5.22
CA HIS A 46 32.49 -11.15 -6.09
C HIS A 46 31.89 -11.93 -7.27
N LEU A 47 32.69 -12.78 -7.90
CA LEU A 47 32.27 -13.65 -9.01
C LEU A 47 31.18 -14.65 -8.57
N LEU A 48 31.37 -15.30 -7.41
CA LEU A 48 30.37 -16.19 -6.81
C LEU A 48 29.02 -15.49 -6.53
N LEU A 49 29.08 -14.25 -6.06
CA LEU A 49 27.88 -13.44 -5.80
C LEU A 49 27.20 -13.00 -7.10
N GLN A 50 27.97 -12.66 -8.14
CA GLN A 50 27.42 -12.32 -9.45
C GLN A 50 26.71 -13.50 -10.11
N CYS A 51 27.30 -14.70 -10.12
CA CYS A 51 26.62 -15.90 -10.62
C CYS A 51 25.30 -16.15 -9.86
N ARG A 52 25.33 -16.08 -8.52
CA ARG A 52 24.10 -16.25 -7.72
C ARG A 52 23.06 -15.17 -7.96
N GLY A 53 23.48 -13.94 -8.21
CA GLY A 53 22.59 -12.82 -8.55
C GLY A 53 21.83 -13.08 -9.85
N ARG A 54 22.54 -13.44 -10.92
CA ARG A 54 21.93 -13.75 -12.22
C ARG A 54 20.94 -14.90 -12.16
N MET A 55 21.29 -15.97 -11.45
CA MET A 55 20.39 -17.11 -11.24
C MET A 55 19.10 -16.70 -10.52
N VAL A 56 19.18 -15.82 -9.51
CA VAL A 56 17.99 -15.32 -8.78
C VAL A 56 17.14 -14.40 -9.67
N GLU A 57 17.76 -13.55 -10.48
CA GLU A 57 17.06 -12.70 -11.45
C GLU A 57 16.30 -13.54 -12.48
N GLU A 58 16.96 -14.52 -13.11
CA GLU A 58 16.33 -15.41 -14.11
C GLU A 58 15.17 -16.25 -13.50
N ILE A 59 15.30 -16.73 -12.26
CA ILE A 59 14.23 -17.43 -11.54
C ILE A 59 13.04 -16.49 -11.26
N THR A 60 13.33 -15.24 -10.88
CA THR A 60 12.31 -14.25 -10.53
C THR A 60 11.51 -13.86 -11.76
N ASP A 61 12.19 -13.58 -12.88
CA ASP A 61 11.57 -13.25 -14.16
C ASP A 61 10.71 -14.41 -14.68
N PHE A 62 11.20 -15.65 -14.56
CA PHE A 62 10.41 -16.83 -14.90
C PHE A 62 9.17 -16.99 -14.01
N GLY A 63 9.30 -16.71 -12.71
CA GLY A 63 8.19 -16.74 -11.76
C GLY A 63 7.09 -15.74 -12.13
N PHE A 64 7.46 -14.52 -12.53
CA PHE A 64 6.51 -13.52 -13.02
C PHE A 64 5.82 -13.96 -14.31
N PHE A 65 6.59 -14.41 -15.30
CA PHE A 65 6.06 -14.94 -16.56
C PHE A 65 5.06 -16.09 -16.34
N PHE A 66 5.36 -17.01 -15.42
CA PHE A 66 4.47 -18.14 -15.12
C PHE A 66 3.16 -17.68 -14.43
N ALA A 67 3.22 -16.68 -13.56
CA ALA A 67 2.05 -16.11 -12.90
C ALA A 67 1.12 -15.37 -13.90
N GLU A 68 1.70 -14.59 -14.82
CA GLU A 68 0.96 -13.92 -15.88
C GLU A 68 0.28 -14.94 -16.81
N LYS A 69 1.02 -15.96 -17.27
CA LYS A 69 0.49 -16.98 -18.18
C LYS A 69 -0.62 -17.83 -17.54
N ARG A 70 -0.54 -18.10 -16.24
CA ARG A 70 -1.61 -18.79 -15.49
C ARG A 70 -2.87 -17.93 -15.41
N THR A 71 -2.71 -16.62 -15.27
CA THR A 71 -3.82 -15.65 -15.22
C THR A 71 -4.51 -15.55 -16.59
N GLU A 72 -3.74 -15.48 -17.67
CA GLU A 72 -4.25 -15.49 -19.05
C GLU A 72 -4.94 -16.82 -19.41
N ASN A 73 -4.38 -17.96 -19.01
CA ASN A 73 -5.02 -19.27 -19.20
C ASN A 73 -6.32 -19.40 -18.42
N LEU A 74 -6.42 -18.81 -17.22
CA LEU A 74 -7.69 -18.76 -16.47
C LEU A 74 -8.74 -17.91 -17.21
N ILE A 75 -8.33 -16.75 -17.73
CA ILE A 75 -9.19 -15.85 -18.51
C ILE A 75 -9.65 -16.51 -19.81
N GLN A 76 -8.78 -17.23 -20.52
CA GLN A 76 -9.13 -18.01 -21.72
C GLN A 76 -10.00 -19.23 -21.40
N THR A 77 -9.79 -19.92 -20.27
CA THR A 77 -10.65 -21.05 -19.85
C THR A 77 -12.06 -20.56 -19.51
N ILE A 78 -12.19 -19.36 -18.95
CA ILE A 78 -13.48 -18.69 -18.70
C ILE A 78 -14.15 -18.25 -20.02
N ARG A 79 -13.37 -17.81 -21.02
CA ARG A 79 -13.85 -17.44 -22.36
C ARG A 79 -14.27 -18.64 -23.21
N ASN A 80 -13.54 -19.75 -23.13
CA ASN A 80 -13.79 -20.97 -23.90
C ASN A 80 -14.88 -21.87 -23.29
N LYS A 81 -15.20 -21.72 -21.99
CA LYS A 81 -16.38 -22.33 -21.37
C LYS A 81 -17.72 -21.67 -21.79
N LYS A 82 -17.70 -20.65 -22.65
CA LYS A 82 -18.90 -19.96 -23.18
C LYS A 82 -19.39 -20.46 -24.55
N GLN A 83 -18.98 -21.64 -25.04
CA GLN A 83 -19.58 -22.23 -26.23
C GLN A 83 -20.08 -23.68 -26.02
N PHE A 84 -21.42 -23.83 -26.18
CA PHE A 84 -22.31 -25.03 -26.20
C PHE A 84 -22.65 -25.74 -24.88
N SER A 85 -23.91 -26.09 -24.50
CA SER A 85 -25.30 -25.65 -24.75
C SER A 85 -26.19 -26.31 -23.63
N PRO A 86 -27.53 -26.15 -23.61
CA PRO A 86 -28.34 -25.46 -22.60
C PRO A 86 -28.83 -26.30 -21.39
N SER A 87 -29.03 -25.66 -20.23
CA SER A 87 -30.00 -26.13 -19.21
C SER A 87 -30.96 -24.98 -18.89
N THR A 88 -32.19 -25.12 -19.39
CA THR A 88 -33.17 -24.06 -19.59
C THR A 88 -33.69 -23.39 -18.31
N LYS A 89 -33.38 -23.94 -17.13
CA LYS A 89 -33.90 -23.47 -15.83
C LYS A 89 -32.99 -22.46 -15.13
N ILE A 90 -31.68 -22.58 -15.30
CA ILE A 90 -30.70 -21.62 -14.78
C ILE A 90 -30.63 -20.42 -15.73
N GLU A 91 -30.80 -20.64 -17.04
CA GLU A 91 -30.77 -19.55 -18.02
C GLU A 91 -32.00 -18.64 -17.93
N SER A 92 -33.19 -19.18 -17.57
CA SER A 92 -34.36 -18.34 -17.30
C SER A 92 -34.17 -17.51 -16.03
N GLN A 93 -33.62 -18.11 -14.96
CA GLN A 93 -33.32 -17.40 -13.72
C GLN A 93 -32.24 -16.34 -13.91
N LEU A 94 -31.17 -16.63 -14.65
CA LEU A 94 -30.13 -15.64 -14.93
C LEU A 94 -30.64 -14.54 -15.88
N ARG A 95 -31.54 -14.86 -16.82
CA ARG A 95 -32.17 -13.86 -17.68
C ARG A 95 -33.14 -12.98 -16.90
N GLU A 96 -33.96 -13.55 -16.01
CA GLU A 96 -34.79 -12.78 -15.08
C GLU A 96 -33.90 -11.92 -14.18
N GLU A 97 -32.81 -12.44 -13.62
CA GLU A 97 -31.91 -11.69 -12.74
C GLU A 97 -31.14 -10.59 -13.50
N ILE A 98 -30.81 -10.80 -14.78
CA ILE A 98 -30.20 -9.79 -15.66
C ILE A 98 -31.24 -8.76 -16.09
N ILE A 99 -32.48 -9.16 -16.36
CA ILE A 99 -33.58 -8.25 -16.69
C ILE A 99 -33.89 -7.40 -15.46
N GLU A 100 -34.06 -7.97 -14.27
CA GLU A 100 -34.25 -7.23 -13.02
C GLU A 100 -33.06 -6.31 -12.70
N LYS A 101 -31.82 -6.77 -12.91
CA LYS A 101 -30.63 -5.92 -12.72
C LYS A 101 -30.55 -4.80 -13.76
N ASN A 102 -30.95 -5.05 -14.99
CA ASN A 102 -30.98 -4.03 -16.04
C ASN A 102 -32.13 -3.05 -15.82
N GLU A 103 -33.31 -3.49 -15.39
CA GLU A 103 -34.42 -2.63 -14.98
C GLU A 103 -34.04 -1.79 -13.75
N LEU A 104 -33.31 -2.38 -12.79
CA LEU A 104 -32.76 -1.64 -11.65
C LEU A 104 -31.73 -0.62 -12.11
N LEU A 105 -30.81 -0.98 -13.01
CA LEU A 105 -29.80 -0.07 -13.56
C LEU A 105 -30.43 1.03 -14.40
N GLU A 106 -31.50 0.74 -15.14
CA GLU A 106 -32.24 1.70 -15.94
C GLU A 106 -33.08 2.60 -15.04
N THR A 107 -33.70 2.07 -13.98
CA THR A 107 -34.35 2.87 -12.92
C THR A 107 -33.34 3.75 -12.17
N VAL A 108 -32.14 3.24 -11.90
CA VAL A 108 -31.05 4.01 -11.27
C VAL A 108 -30.54 5.05 -12.26
N ALA A 109 -30.36 4.72 -13.54
CA ALA A 109 -29.94 5.65 -14.57
C ALA A 109 -30.99 6.73 -14.83
N GLU A 110 -32.28 6.39 -14.82
CA GLU A 110 -33.39 7.34 -14.87
C GLU A 110 -33.46 8.18 -13.61
N ARG A 111 -33.26 7.62 -12.42
CA ARG A 111 -33.17 8.40 -11.17
C ARG A 111 -31.95 9.30 -11.14
N VAL A 112 -30.80 8.84 -11.64
CA VAL A 112 -29.59 9.63 -11.79
C VAL A 112 -29.81 10.70 -12.83
N ASN A 113 -30.47 10.42 -13.95
CA ASN A 113 -30.81 11.41 -14.97
C ASN A 113 -31.89 12.37 -14.49
N GLN A 114 -32.84 11.94 -13.65
CA GLN A 114 -33.81 12.79 -12.97
C GLN A 114 -33.15 13.63 -11.90
N LEU A 115 -32.14 13.12 -11.19
CA LEU A 115 -31.32 13.87 -10.25
C LEU A 115 -30.45 14.88 -10.99
N VAL A 116 -29.78 14.48 -12.07
CA VAL A 116 -28.94 15.33 -12.92
C VAL A 116 -29.78 16.39 -13.65
N SER A 117 -30.99 16.05 -14.11
CA SER A 117 -31.93 17.02 -14.68
C SER A 117 -32.60 17.88 -13.62
N LYS A 118 -32.79 17.39 -12.39
CA LYS A 118 -33.10 18.25 -11.23
C LYS A 118 -31.93 19.19 -10.95
N PHE A 119 -30.69 18.73 -10.91
CA PHE A 119 -29.49 19.57 -10.76
C PHE A 119 -29.36 20.61 -11.89
N ASN A 120 -29.66 20.25 -13.14
CA ASN A 120 -29.59 21.16 -14.28
C ASN A 120 -30.81 22.11 -14.40
N ASN A 121 -31.98 21.73 -13.84
CA ASN A 121 -33.14 22.63 -13.71
C ASN A 121 -33.13 23.44 -12.39
N GLU A 122 -32.33 23.02 -11.40
CA GLU A 122 -32.04 23.72 -10.14
C GLU A 122 -30.91 24.75 -10.28
N ASP A 123 -30.50 25.09 -11.51
CA ASP A 123 -29.94 26.41 -11.83
C ASP A 123 -30.97 27.55 -11.65
N SER A 124 -32.21 27.21 -11.27
CA SER A 124 -33.20 28.15 -10.75
C SER A 124 -33.36 28.02 -9.22
N ARG A 125 -32.42 28.64 -8.50
CA ARG A 125 -32.62 29.23 -7.16
C ARG A 125 -33.41 28.38 -6.16
N LYS A 126 -32.73 27.47 -5.43
CA LYS A 126 -33.11 27.08 -4.05
C LYS A 126 -31.96 26.36 -3.32
N ASP A 127 -31.37 27.09 -2.38
CA ASP A 127 -30.72 26.63 -1.16
C ASP A 127 -29.49 25.69 -1.26
N GLN A 128 -28.39 26.18 -1.85
CA GLN A 128 -27.07 25.83 -1.30
C GLN A 128 -26.95 26.49 0.07
N LYS A 129 -27.30 25.75 1.12
CA LYS A 129 -27.02 26.16 2.49
C LYS A 129 -25.50 26.24 2.62
N GLN A 130 -24.96 27.46 2.64
CA GLN A 130 -23.55 27.73 2.88
C GLN A 130 -23.20 27.02 4.19
N ILE A 131 -22.32 26.01 4.11
CA ILE A 131 -21.85 25.29 5.29
C ILE A 131 -21.20 26.34 6.18
N SER A 132 -21.73 26.48 7.38
CA SER A 132 -21.30 27.51 8.31
C SER A 132 -19.87 27.21 8.76
N SER A 133 -19.18 28.27 9.18
CA SER A 133 -17.84 28.13 9.71
C SER A 133 -17.78 27.24 10.97
N ASP A 134 -18.87 27.13 11.72
CA ASP A 134 -18.91 26.33 12.94
C ASP A 134 -19.14 24.86 12.63
N GLU A 135 -19.96 24.53 11.62
CA GLU A 135 -20.10 23.16 11.09
C GLU A 135 -18.75 22.61 10.59
N ILE A 136 -17.91 23.45 9.96
CA ILE A 136 -16.56 23.04 9.52
C ILE A 136 -15.65 22.73 10.72
N LYS A 137 -15.71 23.53 11.78
CA LYS A 137 -14.91 23.28 12.99
C LYS A 137 -15.35 22.00 13.68
N GLU A 138 -16.66 21.80 13.84
CA GLU A 138 -17.22 20.59 14.44
C GLU A 138 -16.80 19.35 13.65
N GLU A 139 -16.85 19.40 12.32
CA GLU A 139 -16.37 18.31 11.47
C GLU A 139 -14.88 18.02 11.69
N ILE A 140 -14.03 19.04 11.70
CA ILE A 140 -12.59 18.86 11.97
C ILE A 140 -12.37 18.24 13.35
N GLU A 141 -13.06 18.72 14.38
CA GLU A 141 -12.95 18.18 15.73
C GLU A 141 -13.40 16.72 15.80
N GLN A 142 -14.50 16.38 15.14
CA GLN A 142 -15.02 15.02 15.05
C GLN A 142 -14.04 14.09 14.31
N SER A 143 -13.50 14.51 13.16
CA SER A 143 -12.48 13.77 12.43
C SER A 143 -11.22 13.54 13.26
N LEU A 144 -10.73 14.58 13.95
CA LEU A 144 -9.57 14.47 14.84
C LEU A 144 -9.83 13.52 16.01
N TYR A 145 -11.04 13.53 16.57
CA TYR A 145 -11.44 12.60 17.61
C TYR A 145 -11.46 11.15 17.09
N GLN A 146 -12.06 10.90 15.93
CA GLN A 146 -12.18 9.57 15.32
C GLN A 146 -10.82 8.91 15.08
N ILE A 147 -9.81 9.67 14.63
CA ILE A 147 -8.48 9.11 14.38
C ILE A 147 -7.59 9.05 15.64
N GLY A 148 -8.11 9.46 16.80
CA GLY A 148 -7.36 9.58 18.03
C GLY A 148 -6.20 10.58 17.95
N ALA A 149 -6.42 11.74 17.31
CA ALA A 149 -5.38 12.72 16.98
C ALA A 149 -4.56 13.20 18.19
N LYS A 150 -5.12 13.14 19.40
CA LYS A 150 -4.40 13.48 20.64
C LYS A 150 -3.10 12.67 20.78
N GLU A 151 -3.14 11.37 20.53
CA GLU A 151 -1.97 10.49 20.64
C GLU A 151 -0.96 10.77 19.52
N TRP A 152 -1.44 11.07 18.32
CA TRP A 152 -0.59 11.47 17.19
C TRP A 152 0.13 12.79 17.49
N ILE A 153 -0.57 13.78 18.04
CA ILE A 153 0.01 15.08 18.43
C ILE A 153 1.02 14.89 19.56
N GLU A 154 0.75 14.02 20.54
CA GLU A 154 1.69 13.72 21.62
C GLU A 154 3.01 13.16 21.08
N MET A 155 2.96 12.32 20.04
CA MET A 155 4.18 11.80 19.41
C MET A 155 5.07 12.90 18.83
N CYS A 156 4.50 14.01 18.36
CA CYS A 156 5.29 15.16 17.87
C CYS A 156 6.19 15.76 18.97
N TYR A 157 6.00 15.42 20.25
CA TYR A 157 6.81 15.91 21.36
C TYR A 157 7.81 14.89 21.92
N TYR A 158 7.87 13.71 21.32
CA TYR A 158 8.86 12.71 21.70
C TYR A 158 10.25 13.10 21.20
N ASP A 159 11.27 12.72 21.96
CA ASP A 159 12.62 12.65 21.42
C ASP A 159 12.67 11.63 20.26
N ASP A 160 13.69 11.77 19.41
CA ASP A 160 13.82 10.98 18.17
C ASP A 160 13.77 9.47 18.41
N TYR A 161 14.39 8.99 19.50
CA TYR A 161 14.40 7.57 19.83
C TYR A 161 13.02 7.08 20.25
N LYS A 162 12.38 7.79 21.18
CA LYS A 162 11.03 7.46 21.66
C LYS A 162 10.02 7.56 20.53
N PHE A 163 10.14 8.56 19.66
CA PHE A 163 9.32 8.70 18.45
C PHE A 163 9.45 7.47 17.55
N PHE A 164 10.69 7.11 17.20
CA PHE A 164 10.99 5.99 16.33
C PHE A 164 10.45 4.66 16.87
N VAL A 165 10.57 4.43 18.17
CA VAL A 165 10.08 3.21 18.83
C VAL A 165 8.55 3.18 18.94
N LYS A 166 7.91 4.32 19.20
CA LYS A 166 6.45 4.40 19.43
C LYS A 166 5.60 4.42 18.16
N LEU A 167 6.17 4.78 17.00
CA LEU A 167 5.43 4.78 15.75
C LEU A 167 4.96 3.38 15.33
N TYR A 168 5.81 2.35 15.46
CA TYR A 168 5.44 1.00 15.05
C TYR A 168 4.22 0.43 15.80
N PRO A 169 4.13 0.46 17.15
CA PRO A 169 2.92 0.06 17.86
C PRO A 169 1.67 0.85 17.46
N LYS A 170 1.81 2.13 17.09
CA LYS A 170 0.70 2.96 16.63
C LYS A 170 0.15 2.49 15.28
N LEU A 171 1.03 2.11 14.36
CA LEU A 171 0.65 1.47 13.09
C LEU A 171 -0.04 0.11 13.33
N GLU A 172 0.42 -0.62 14.33
CA GLU A 172 -0.14 -1.93 14.74
C GLU A 172 -1.58 -1.80 15.24
N ALA A 173 -1.83 -0.80 16.08
CA ALA A 173 -3.17 -0.47 16.56
C ALA A 173 -4.10 -0.07 15.41
N LEU A 174 -3.61 0.78 14.49
CA LEU A 174 -4.38 1.23 13.32
C LEU A 174 -4.82 0.06 12.43
N TYR A 175 -3.93 -0.90 12.18
CA TYR A 175 -4.29 -2.11 11.43
C TYR A 175 -5.34 -2.95 12.15
N LYS A 176 -5.14 -3.18 13.46
CA LYS A 176 -6.04 -3.98 14.29
C LYS A 176 -7.46 -3.39 14.33
N GLU A 177 -7.58 -2.07 14.39
CA GLU A 177 -8.86 -1.36 14.37
C GLU A 177 -9.61 -1.59 13.05
N ARG A 178 -8.90 -1.59 11.92
CA ARG A 178 -9.50 -1.73 10.58
C ARG A 178 -9.86 -3.17 10.19
N PHE A 179 -9.07 -4.17 10.61
CA PHE A 179 -9.20 -5.55 10.13
C PHE A 179 -9.34 -6.62 11.23
N GLY A 180 -9.33 -6.23 12.51
CA GLY A 180 -9.38 -7.16 13.65
C GLY A 180 -8.09 -7.99 13.82
N GLU A 181 -8.06 -8.90 14.80
CA GLU A 181 -6.90 -9.77 15.11
C GLU A 181 -6.74 -10.99 14.17
N SER A 182 -7.44 -11.03 13.03
CA SER A 182 -7.74 -12.29 12.34
C SER A 182 -6.58 -13.01 11.64
N GLU A 183 -5.36 -12.46 11.64
CA GLU A 183 -4.19 -13.17 11.12
C GLU A 183 -3.58 -14.08 12.19
N LYS A 184 -3.93 -15.38 12.11
CA LYS A 184 -3.25 -16.46 12.83
C LYS A 184 -1.74 -16.31 12.66
N ILE A 185 -1.08 -16.00 13.77
CA ILE A 185 0.37 -15.82 13.84
C ILE A 185 1.04 -17.13 13.39
N SER A 186 1.66 -17.11 12.19
CA SER A 186 2.60 -18.15 11.77
C SER A 186 3.72 -18.25 12.83
N ASN A 187 4.00 -19.47 13.29
CA ASN A 187 5.05 -19.75 14.28
C ASN A 187 6.47 -19.63 13.69
N ASN A 188 6.63 -19.22 12.44
CA ASN A 188 7.93 -19.11 11.78
C ASN A 188 8.54 -17.71 12.01
N THR A 189 9.69 -17.65 12.68
CA THR A 189 10.37 -16.40 13.09
C THR A 189 10.86 -15.55 11.91
N LYS A 190 11.00 -16.13 10.72
CA LYS A 190 11.37 -15.40 9.49
C LYS A 190 10.17 -14.67 8.88
N ASP A 191 8.98 -15.28 8.95
CA ASP A 191 7.71 -14.68 8.47
C ASP A 191 7.30 -13.47 9.31
N ARG A 192 7.56 -13.47 10.63
CA ARG A 192 7.20 -12.36 11.54
C ARG A 192 7.76 -10.99 11.12
N LYS A 193 8.87 -10.94 10.39
CA LYS A 193 9.56 -9.69 10.00
C LYS A 193 8.88 -8.95 8.84
N GLU A 194 8.09 -9.64 8.01
CA GLU A 194 7.37 -9.05 6.86
C GLU A 194 5.87 -8.81 7.12
N ILE A 195 5.35 -9.24 8.27
CA ILE A 195 3.92 -9.14 8.58
C ILE A 195 3.45 -7.68 8.57
N MET A 196 4.18 -6.75 9.19
CA MET A 196 3.71 -5.37 9.29
C MET A 196 3.71 -4.64 7.95
N ALA A 197 4.72 -4.82 7.12
CA ALA A 197 4.74 -4.21 5.79
C ALA A 197 3.54 -4.69 4.96
N ASN A 198 3.26 -5.99 4.99
CA ASN A 198 2.09 -6.59 4.34
C ASN A 198 0.76 -6.11 4.94
N LYS A 199 0.70 -5.89 6.26
CA LYS A 199 -0.47 -5.29 6.92
C LYS A 199 -0.70 -3.86 6.46
N MET A 200 0.36 -3.06 6.32
CA MET A 200 0.26 -1.69 5.82
C MET A 200 -0.18 -1.64 4.35
N LEU A 201 0.28 -2.58 3.52
CA LEU A 201 -0.22 -2.75 2.15
C LEU A 201 -1.74 -2.96 2.10
N LYS A 202 -2.27 -3.79 3.01
CA LYS A 202 -3.71 -4.09 3.08
C LYS A 202 -4.58 -2.91 3.49
N LEU A 203 -4.03 -1.88 4.13
CA LEU A 203 -4.78 -0.68 4.52
C LEU A 203 -5.17 0.21 3.33
N GLY A 204 -4.64 -0.06 2.13
CA GLY A 204 -5.07 0.64 0.91
C GLY A 204 -4.65 2.11 0.87
N PHE A 205 -3.53 2.46 1.53
CA PHE A 205 -2.99 3.82 1.46
C PHE A 205 -2.50 4.16 0.04
N PRO A 206 -2.44 5.45 -0.33
CA PRO A 206 -1.75 5.88 -1.53
C PRO A 206 -0.31 5.34 -1.57
N LYS A 207 0.15 4.93 -2.77
CA LYS A 207 1.44 4.26 -2.96
C LYS A 207 2.63 5.03 -2.39
N GLU A 208 2.57 6.36 -2.44
CA GLU A 208 3.57 7.26 -1.85
C GLU A 208 3.72 7.05 -0.33
N ILE A 209 2.59 6.97 0.39
CA ILE A 209 2.55 6.82 1.85
C ILE A 209 2.96 5.39 2.23
N GLU A 210 2.40 4.43 1.51
CA GLU A 210 2.73 3.01 1.67
C GLU A 210 4.24 2.76 1.57
N THR A 211 4.88 3.30 0.52
CA THR A 211 6.32 3.12 0.29
C THR A 211 7.15 3.65 1.47
N LEU A 212 6.82 4.85 1.97
CA LEU A 212 7.52 5.46 3.10
C LEU A 212 7.34 4.68 4.41
N VAL A 213 6.12 4.23 4.67
CA VAL A 213 5.81 3.43 5.87
C VAL A 213 6.53 2.07 5.82
N VAL A 214 6.56 1.41 4.66
CA VAL A 214 7.29 0.15 4.46
C VAL A 214 8.80 0.33 4.60
N GLN A 215 9.35 1.43 4.10
CA GLN A 215 10.76 1.78 4.29
C GLN A 215 11.08 1.99 5.77
N TYR A 216 10.26 2.74 6.50
CA TYR A 216 10.39 2.90 7.95
C TYR A 216 10.39 1.55 8.67
N ILE A 217 9.42 0.66 8.37
CA ILE A 217 9.32 -0.67 9.00
C ILE A 217 10.58 -1.49 8.74
N SER A 218 11.11 -1.47 7.51
CA SER A 218 12.34 -2.15 7.14
C SER A 218 13.53 -1.65 7.96
N ILE A 219 13.70 -0.33 8.07
CA ILE A 219 14.77 0.29 8.87
C ILE A 219 14.64 -0.11 10.34
N ARG A 220 13.44 0.00 10.90
CA ARG A 220 13.15 -0.33 12.30
C ARG A 220 13.42 -1.80 12.63
N ASN A 221 13.06 -2.71 11.73
CA ASN A 221 13.35 -4.14 11.90
C ASN A 221 14.85 -4.43 11.86
N ASN A 222 15.60 -3.76 10.98
CA ASN A 222 17.05 -3.88 10.96
C ASN A 222 17.67 -3.34 12.26
N PHE A 223 17.25 -2.16 12.73
CA PHE A 223 17.72 -1.56 13.98
C PHE A 223 17.51 -2.48 15.19
N GLN A 224 16.34 -3.12 15.32
CA GLN A 224 16.05 -4.03 16.43
C GLN A 224 16.96 -5.27 16.44
N HIS A 225 17.58 -5.62 15.30
CA HIS A 225 18.37 -6.83 15.15
C HIS A 225 19.88 -6.60 15.01
N SER A 226 20.33 -5.39 14.65
CA SER A 226 21.74 -5.17 14.27
C SER A 226 22.56 -4.25 15.18
N MET A 227 22.04 -3.71 16.30
CA MET A 227 22.78 -2.77 17.17
C MET A 227 23.40 -1.58 16.39
N ASN A 228 22.87 -1.24 15.21
CA ASN A 228 23.34 -0.10 14.42
C ASN A 228 22.73 1.19 14.97
N ASP A 229 23.45 2.30 14.98
CA ASP A 229 22.90 3.60 15.34
C ASP A 229 21.84 4.08 14.33
N ILE A 230 20.80 4.75 14.81
CA ILE A 230 19.80 5.41 13.95
C ILE A 230 20.46 6.65 13.34
N SER A 231 20.63 6.67 12.02
CA SER A 231 21.13 7.86 11.32
C SER A 231 20.09 8.98 11.28
N PRO A 232 20.52 10.25 11.14
CA PRO A 232 19.60 11.37 10.90
C PRO A 232 18.70 11.19 9.67
N SER A 233 19.18 10.52 8.62
CA SER A 233 18.37 10.25 7.42
C SER A 233 17.24 9.24 7.68
N HIS A 234 17.47 8.25 8.55
CA HIS A 234 16.43 7.32 8.98
C HIS A 234 15.34 8.02 9.79
N LEU A 235 15.73 8.94 10.67
CA LEU A 235 14.79 9.75 11.46
C LEU A 235 13.96 10.67 10.56
N GLU A 236 14.59 11.32 9.57
CA GLU A 236 13.89 12.18 8.63
C GLU A 236 12.84 11.42 7.83
N LEU A 237 13.17 10.23 7.33
CA LEU A 237 12.23 9.34 6.65
C LEU A 237 11.07 8.93 7.57
N THR A 238 11.36 8.63 8.83
CA THR A 238 10.35 8.28 9.84
C THR A 238 9.40 9.46 10.08
N HIS A 239 9.93 10.67 10.21
CA HIS A 239 9.14 11.90 10.34
C HIS A 239 8.26 12.13 9.11
N GLU A 240 8.79 11.91 7.90
CA GLU A 240 8.04 12.06 6.66
C GLU A 240 6.90 11.04 6.55
N ALA A 241 7.17 9.76 6.83
CA ALA A 241 6.18 8.70 6.85
C ALA A 241 5.03 9.03 7.82
N PHE A 242 5.38 9.45 9.03
CA PHE A 242 4.41 9.88 10.04
C PHE A 242 3.56 11.06 9.57
N VAL A 243 4.18 12.14 9.07
CA VAL A 243 3.45 13.36 8.68
C VAL A 243 2.48 13.06 7.53
N LYS A 244 2.92 12.32 6.50
CA LYS A 244 2.05 11.98 5.38
C LYS A 244 0.91 11.08 5.80
N LEU A 245 1.18 10.07 6.62
CA LEU A 245 0.13 9.19 7.16
C LEU A 245 -0.86 9.97 8.01
N PHE A 246 -0.38 10.80 8.95
CA PHE A 246 -1.24 11.54 9.86
C PHE A 246 -2.16 12.52 9.12
N VAL A 247 -1.62 13.30 8.17
CA VAL A 247 -2.44 14.21 7.35
C VAL A 247 -3.43 13.42 6.50
N TYR A 248 -3.03 12.28 5.93
CA TYR A 248 -3.95 11.43 5.18
C TYR A 248 -5.10 10.91 6.03
N LEU A 249 -4.82 10.45 7.26
CA LEU A 249 -5.85 9.96 8.17
C LEU A 249 -6.88 11.05 8.50
N ILE A 250 -6.43 12.28 8.77
CA ILE A 250 -7.32 13.43 9.00
C ILE A 250 -8.24 13.62 7.79
N LEU A 251 -7.66 13.76 6.59
CA LEU A 251 -8.42 14.08 5.39
C LEU A 251 -9.38 12.97 4.97
N ASN A 252 -8.98 11.71 5.17
CA ASN A 252 -9.81 10.55 4.86
C ASN A 252 -10.92 10.31 5.91
N SER A 253 -10.85 10.98 7.07
CA SER A 253 -11.90 10.98 8.09
C SER A 253 -12.88 12.15 7.97
N LEU A 254 -12.64 13.10 7.05
CA LEU A 254 -13.57 14.18 6.76
C LEU A 254 -14.69 13.69 5.84
N GLU A 255 -15.92 14.15 6.08
CA GLU A 255 -17.03 13.90 5.18
C GLU A 255 -16.78 14.56 3.80
N PRO A 256 -17.00 13.83 2.68
CA PRO A 256 -16.70 14.33 1.33
C PRO A 256 -17.36 15.68 0.97
N LYS A 257 -18.55 15.96 1.55
CA LYS A 257 -19.29 17.21 1.32
C LYS A 257 -18.53 18.46 1.77
N PHE A 258 -17.67 18.35 2.78
CA PHE A 258 -16.86 19.48 3.26
C PHE A 258 -15.66 19.76 2.33
N LEU A 259 -15.16 18.74 1.63
CA LEU A 259 -13.99 18.86 0.75
C LEU A 259 -14.29 19.54 -0.60
N LEU A 260 -15.54 19.50 -1.09
CA LEU A 260 -15.89 20.01 -2.42
C LEU A 260 -15.94 21.54 -2.51
N ASN A 261 -16.44 22.22 -1.46
CA ASN A 261 -16.70 23.66 -1.50
C ASN A 261 -16.07 24.47 -0.34
N ASN A 262 -15.39 23.83 0.61
CA ASN A 262 -14.85 24.51 1.79
C ASN A 262 -13.33 24.31 1.96
N ARG A 263 -12.61 24.03 0.87
CA ARG A 263 -11.16 23.71 0.91
C ARG A 263 -10.33 24.80 1.59
N GLU A 264 -10.60 26.07 1.29
CA GLU A 264 -9.87 27.19 1.90
C GLU A 264 -10.15 27.31 3.40
N SER A 265 -11.42 27.22 3.80
CA SER A 265 -11.82 27.25 5.21
C SER A 265 -11.24 26.07 5.99
N LEU A 266 -11.31 24.86 5.44
CA LEU A 266 -10.71 23.65 6.03
C LEU A 266 -9.19 23.81 6.19
N TYR A 267 -8.51 24.30 5.16
CA TYR A 267 -7.08 24.56 5.20
C TYR A 267 -6.72 25.59 6.28
N SER A 268 -7.47 26.69 6.35
CA SER A 268 -7.26 27.73 7.37
C SER A 268 -7.42 27.16 8.77
N TYR A 269 -8.51 26.42 9.03
CA TYR A 269 -8.79 25.85 10.34
C TYR A 269 -7.75 24.80 10.77
N LEU A 270 -7.37 23.90 9.87
CA LEU A 270 -6.32 22.92 10.16
C LEU A 270 -4.98 23.62 10.40
N THR A 271 -4.66 24.65 9.62
CA THR A 271 -3.44 25.45 9.79
C THR A 271 -3.40 26.13 11.15
N ASP A 272 -4.49 26.79 11.55
CA ASP A 272 -4.61 27.45 12.84
C ASP A 272 -4.53 26.45 13.99
N PHE A 273 -5.23 25.31 13.86
CA PHE A 273 -5.20 24.23 14.83
C PHE A 273 -3.76 23.74 15.08
N PHE A 274 -3.03 23.35 14.03
CA PHE A 274 -1.66 22.85 14.19
C PHE A 274 -0.66 23.94 14.56
N SER A 275 -0.87 25.18 14.11
CA SER A 275 -0.02 26.32 14.49
C SER A 275 -0.07 26.56 15.99
N ASN A 276 -1.26 26.48 16.59
CA ASN A 276 -1.48 26.64 18.03
C ASN A 276 -1.02 25.41 18.82
N ARG A 277 -1.35 24.21 18.34
CA ARG A 277 -1.09 22.95 19.05
C ARG A 277 0.35 22.48 19.01
N LEU A 278 1.18 22.97 18.07
CA LEU A 278 2.59 22.59 17.90
C LEU A 278 3.55 23.77 18.09
N THR A 279 3.14 24.77 18.87
CA THR A 279 3.96 25.96 19.18
C THR A 279 5.32 25.61 19.78
N SER A 280 5.39 24.61 20.65
CA SER A 280 6.62 24.15 21.29
C SER A 280 7.44 23.15 20.45
N ASN A 281 6.94 22.69 19.30
CA ASN A 281 7.73 21.90 18.34
C ASN A 281 7.65 22.50 16.91
N PRO A 282 8.51 23.48 16.60
CA PRO A 282 8.47 24.18 15.32
C PRO A 282 8.83 23.28 14.12
N VAL A 283 9.58 22.19 14.34
CA VAL A 283 10.00 21.26 13.28
C VAL A 283 8.81 20.47 12.75
N PHE A 284 8.07 19.79 13.64
CA PHE A 284 6.87 19.07 13.24
C PHE A 284 5.76 20.00 12.75
N ARG A 285 5.62 21.17 13.38
CA ARG A 285 4.71 22.22 12.89
C ARG A 285 5.00 22.55 11.42
N LYS A 286 6.26 22.85 11.08
CA LYS A 286 6.66 23.17 9.70
C LYS A 286 6.35 22.03 8.73
N LYS A 287 6.65 20.78 9.11
CA LYS A 287 6.40 19.61 8.25
C LYS A 287 4.91 19.38 8.00
N ILE A 288 4.07 19.44 9.04
CA ILE A 288 2.62 19.25 8.94
C ILE A 288 1.98 20.36 8.10
N LEU A 289 2.31 21.62 8.38
CA LEU A 289 1.80 22.76 7.60
C LEU A 289 2.25 22.69 6.14
N GLY A 290 3.50 22.31 5.89
CA GLY A 290 4.02 22.07 4.55
C GLY A 290 3.21 21.02 3.80
N ARG A 291 2.90 19.88 4.44
CA ARG A 291 2.08 18.82 3.82
C ARG A 291 0.64 19.26 3.60
N LEU A 292 0.01 19.96 4.55
CA LEU A 292 -1.33 20.51 4.37
C LEU A 292 -1.38 21.44 3.15
N LYS A 293 -0.40 22.35 3.03
CA LYS A 293 -0.31 23.23 1.87
C LYS A 293 -0.21 22.45 0.57
N THR A 294 0.62 21.41 0.51
CA THR A 294 0.71 20.54 -0.67
C THR A 294 -0.63 19.90 -0.99
N VAL A 295 -1.38 19.37 -0.01
CA VAL A 295 -2.63 18.66 -0.32
C VAL A 295 -3.78 19.59 -0.75
N PHE A 296 -3.83 20.81 -0.22
CA PHE A 296 -4.90 21.76 -0.55
C PHE A 296 -4.62 22.60 -1.80
N TYR A 297 -3.35 22.76 -2.19
CA TYR A 297 -2.92 23.63 -3.31
C TYR A 297 -2.09 22.92 -4.38
N SER A 298 -2.07 21.58 -4.41
CA SER A 298 -1.53 20.77 -5.52
C SER A 298 -2.50 20.63 -6.68
#